data_AF-A0A1I3B7Q1-F1
#
_entry.id   AF-A0A1I3B7Q1-F1
#
_cell.length_a   1.000
_cell.length_b   1.000
_cell.length_c   1.000
_cell.angle_alpha   90.00
_cell.angle_beta   90.00
_cell.angle_gamma   90.00
#
_symmetry.space_group_name_H-M   'P 1'
#
loop_
_entity.id
_entity.type
_entity.pdbx_description
1 polymer ?
#
loop_
_entity_poly.entity_id
_entity_poly.type
_entity_poly.pdbx_seq_one_letter_code
_entity_poly.pdbx_strand_id
1 'polypeptide(L)'
;MEVKEITEKLEQGLRDLFNSEKYKTYLTTMSKFHNYSFNNTLLIAMQRPDASLVAGYGAWQKNFERHVKKGAKGIKIISPVKVKVEVDDDKTDKDGAKKTIEVTKFKVSTVFDVSDTEGKELPKIGVDMLSGQVEKFNQLTKAVADISKVPIEYRDIEGGAKGFYSQKNNKIVVQKDMTQAQTLKTLIHELAHSILHGNLEKGDESEAHKKDRRTKEVEAESVAYAVCQHFGVDTSDYSFGYIAGWSSGKEMEELKSSMQTIRRTANEIIHGIEAEIRIEENAKEFETTNDEVAFKIGKEYLAVQKTDGGFDYTIYDESKRVKDGGVIDRPNASIAIVVADIVVSELMDTSAGVKKIDFDSLQEDAHYAAAYDMENAIADKKPSVLDQLKEKFTGKNHREKKLDDVSL
;
A
#
# COMPACT_ATOMS: atom_id res chain seq x y z
N MET A 1 -1.78 8.28 -37.59
CA MET A 1 -1.34 6.98 -37.08
C MET A 1 -2.55 6.15 -36.72
N GLU A 2 -2.84 5.17 -37.55
CA GLU A 2 -3.88 4.16 -37.34
C GLU A 2 -3.35 3.02 -36.45
N VAL A 3 -4.25 2.15 -35.95
CA VAL A 3 -3.87 1.01 -35.10
C VAL A 3 -2.94 0.03 -35.82
N LYS A 4 -3.02 -0.06 -37.15
CA LYS A 4 -2.12 -0.90 -37.94
C LYS A 4 -0.67 -0.38 -37.88
N GLU A 5 -0.47 0.90 -38.14
CA GLU A 5 0.84 1.56 -38.14
C GLU A 5 1.53 1.50 -36.76
N ILE A 6 0.78 1.63 -35.67
CA ILE A 6 1.36 1.48 -34.31
C ILE A 6 1.77 0.04 -34.00
N THR A 7 1.08 -0.94 -34.58
CA THR A 7 1.37 -2.38 -34.39
C THR A 7 2.64 -2.76 -35.16
N GLU A 8 2.79 -2.31 -36.40
CA GLU A 8 4.02 -2.48 -37.18
C GLU A 8 5.23 -1.83 -36.48
N LYS A 9 5.03 -0.63 -35.91
CA LYS A 9 6.06 0.03 -35.10
C LYS A 9 6.44 -0.76 -33.86
N LEU A 10 5.47 -1.39 -33.19
CA LEU A 10 5.72 -2.27 -32.04
C LEU A 10 6.54 -3.50 -32.44
N GLU A 11 6.20 -4.14 -33.56
CA GLU A 11 6.94 -5.30 -34.06
C GLU A 11 8.40 -4.96 -34.38
N GLN A 12 8.63 -3.82 -35.05
CA GLN A 12 9.99 -3.36 -35.32
C GLN A 12 10.73 -2.99 -34.03
N GLY A 13 10.07 -2.27 -33.13
CA GLY A 13 10.63 -1.91 -31.83
C GLY A 13 11.03 -3.13 -31.00
N LEU A 14 10.23 -4.19 -31.08
CA LEU A 14 10.49 -5.46 -30.39
C LEU A 14 11.70 -6.20 -30.99
N ARG A 15 11.85 -6.23 -32.32
CA ARG A 15 13.05 -6.80 -32.97
C ARG A 15 14.32 -6.07 -32.54
N ASP A 16 14.24 -4.75 -32.50
CA ASP A 16 15.35 -3.87 -32.14
C ASP A 16 15.69 -3.91 -30.65
N LEU A 17 14.73 -4.25 -29.80
CA LEU A 17 14.84 -4.21 -28.34
C LEU A 17 16.00 -5.04 -27.81
N PHE A 18 16.33 -6.15 -28.48
CA PHE A 18 17.35 -7.10 -28.01
C PHE A 18 18.79 -6.72 -28.39
N ASN A 19 19.00 -5.46 -28.78
CA ASN A 19 20.30 -4.81 -28.70
C ASN A 19 20.54 -4.30 -27.25
N SER A 20 21.75 -4.48 -26.71
CA SER A 20 22.06 -4.16 -25.29
C SER A 20 21.66 -2.75 -24.85
N GLU A 21 21.91 -1.73 -25.69
CA GLU A 21 21.59 -0.33 -25.35
C GLU A 21 20.09 -0.06 -25.36
N LYS A 22 19.37 -0.60 -26.37
CA LYS A 22 17.91 -0.48 -26.46
C LYS A 22 17.22 -1.25 -25.33
N TYR A 23 17.78 -2.39 -24.94
CA TYR A 23 17.30 -3.19 -23.82
C TYR A 23 17.40 -2.44 -22.50
N LYS A 24 18.59 -1.88 -22.20
CA LYS A 24 18.83 -1.07 -21.01
C LYS A 24 17.94 0.18 -20.98
N THR A 25 17.78 0.84 -22.12
CA THR A 25 16.86 1.99 -22.27
C THR A 25 15.43 1.59 -21.93
N TYR A 26 14.96 0.47 -22.49
CA TYR A 26 13.63 -0.06 -22.19
C TYR A 26 13.45 -0.38 -20.70
N LEU A 27 14.40 -1.08 -20.05
CA LEU A 27 14.27 -1.40 -18.63
C LEU A 27 14.27 -0.14 -17.76
N THR A 28 15.05 0.87 -18.15
CA THR A 28 15.07 2.17 -17.47
C THR A 28 13.72 2.89 -17.62
N THR A 29 13.13 2.90 -18.81
CA THR A 29 11.76 3.40 -19.00
C THR A 29 10.75 2.56 -18.20
N MET A 30 10.88 1.24 -18.19
CA MET A 30 10.00 0.33 -17.45
C MET A 30 10.04 0.57 -15.94
N SER A 31 11.19 0.95 -15.37
CA SER A 31 11.29 1.32 -13.95
C SER A 31 10.36 2.47 -13.55
N LYS A 32 10.05 3.38 -14.49
CA LYS A 32 9.16 4.54 -14.28
C LYS A 32 7.72 4.26 -14.68
N PHE A 33 7.53 3.40 -15.68
CA PHE A 33 6.21 3.06 -16.25
C PHE A 33 5.84 1.59 -16.00
N HIS A 34 6.19 1.04 -14.85
CA HIS A 34 5.93 -0.37 -14.50
C HIS A 34 4.43 -0.72 -14.50
N ASN A 35 3.58 0.28 -14.23
CA ASN A 35 2.11 0.19 -14.27
C ASN A 35 1.52 0.14 -15.68
N TYR A 36 2.30 0.47 -16.70
CA TYR A 36 1.85 0.42 -18.09
C TYR A 36 2.04 -1.00 -18.67
N SER A 37 1.33 -1.33 -19.74
CA SER A 37 1.53 -2.59 -20.46
C SER A 37 2.90 -2.60 -21.15
N PHE A 38 3.46 -3.80 -21.38
CA PHE A 38 4.72 -3.98 -22.12
C PHE A 38 4.78 -3.13 -23.40
N ASN A 39 3.73 -3.22 -24.22
CA ASN A 39 3.62 -2.49 -25.48
C ASN A 39 3.64 -0.97 -25.26
N ASN A 40 2.92 -0.46 -24.26
CA ASN A 40 2.91 0.98 -24.00
C ASN A 40 4.25 1.46 -23.44
N THR A 41 4.90 0.70 -22.58
CA THR A 41 6.25 0.99 -22.09
C THR A 41 7.26 1.03 -23.23
N LEU A 42 7.22 0.05 -24.14
CA LEU A 42 8.06 0.03 -25.33
C LEU A 42 7.79 1.22 -26.25
N LEU A 43 6.51 1.54 -26.50
CA LEU A 43 6.13 2.71 -27.30
C LEU A 43 6.64 4.02 -26.69
N ILE A 44 6.57 4.17 -25.37
CA ILE A 44 7.11 5.34 -24.68
C ILE A 44 8.62 5.39 -24.85
N ALA A 45 9.34 4.29 -24.58
CA ALA A 45 10.79 4.21 -24.72
C ALA A 45 11.27 4.56 -26.13
N MET A 46 10.58 4.09 -27.17
CA MET A 46 10.91 4.38 -28.57
C MET A 46 10.67 5.84 -28.98
N GLN A 47 9.75 6.54 -28.32
CA GLN A 47 9.34 7.89 -28.71
C GLN A 47 10.00 8.97 -27.84
N ARG A 48 10.20 8.68 -26.55
CA ARG A 48 10.72 9.62 -25.56
C ARG A 48 11.32 8.85 -24.37
N PRO A 49 12.55 8.32 -24.49
CA PRO A 49 13.19 7.48 -23.47
C PRO A 49 13.48 8.20 -22.14
N ASP A 50 13.57 9.52 -22.18
CA ASP A 50 13.70 10.43 -21.05
C ASP A 50 12.38 10.70 -20.32
N ALA A 51 11.26 10.12 -20.76
CA ALA A 51 9.95 10.29 -20.12
C ALA A 51 10.03 9.88 -18.65
N SER A 52 9.34 10.64 -17.81
CA SER A 52 9.30 10.50 -16.36
C SER A 52 7.89 10.26 -15.84
N LEU A 53 6.90 10.96 -16.36
CA LEU A 53 5.50 10.79 -15.99
C LEU A 53 4.62 11.25 -17.13
N VAL A 54 3.73 10.37 -17.62
CA VAL A 54 2.87 10.67 -18.78
C VAL A 54 1.40 10.62 -18.41
N ALA A 55 0.63 11.57 -18.95
CA ALA A 55 -0.82 11.57 -18.87
C ALA A 55 -1.46 12.15 -20.14
N GLY A 56 -2.74 11.87 -20.34
CA GLY A 56 -3.52 12.48 -21.43
C GLY A 56 -3.70 13.99 -21.19
N TYR A 57 -3.86 14.77 -22.26
CA TYR A 57 -4.01 16.23 -22.20
C TYR A 57 -5.03 16.68 -21.14
N GLY A 58 -6.25 16.11 -21.17
CA GLY A 58 -7.30 16.47 -20.22
C GLY A 58 -7.05 15.96 -18.80
N ALA A 59 -6.25 14.89 -18.63
CA ALA A 59 -5.90 14.39 -17.30
C ALA A 59 -4.92 15.33 -16.59
N TRP A 60 -3.96 15.93 -17.33
CA TRP A 60 -3.08 16.97 -16.80
C TRP A 60 -3.88 18.13 -16.21
N GLN A 61 -4.92 18.59 -16.92
CA GLN A 61 -5.75 19.71 -16.46
C GLN A 61 -6.63 19.31 -15.27
N LYS A 62 -7.36 18.19 -15.40
CA LYS A 62 -8.40 17.79 -14.42
C LYS A 62 -7.85 17.23 -13.12
N ASN A 63 -6.77 16.46 -13.20
CA ASN A 63 -6.28 15.68 -12.05
C ASN A 63 -5.04 16.29 -11.41
N PHE A 64 -4.29 17.11 -12.15
CA PHE A 64 -2.99 17.60 -11.73
C PHE A 64 -2.87 19.12 -11.75
N GLU A 65 -3.89 19.86 -12.20
CA GLU A 65 -3.87 21.32 -12.32
C GLU A 65 -2.69 21.82 -13.18
N ARG A 66 -2.36 21.06 -14.24
CA ARG A 66 -1.28 21.35 -15.19
C ARG A 66 -1.80 21.43 -16.63
N HIS A 67 -1.13 22.23 -17.44
CA HIS A 67 -1.45 22.47 -18.84
C HIS A 67 -0.30 22.01 -19.71
N VAL A 68 -0.61 21.37 -20.84
CA VAL A 68 0.41 21.00 -21.83
C VAL A 68 0.85 22.24 -22.58
N LYS A 69 2.16 22.49 -22.65
CA LYS A 69 2.77 23.62 -23.33
C LYS A 69 2.43 23.60 -24.82
N LYS A 70 2.19 24.78 -25.40
CA LYS A 70 1.92 24.92 -26.84
C LYS A 70 3.10 24.37 -27.65
N GLY A 71 2.80 23.49 -28.62
CA GLY A 71 3.82 22.87 -29.47
C GLY A 71 4.47 21.61 -28.89
N ALA A 72 4.09 21.16 -27.69
CA ALA A 72 4.58 19.91 -27.11
C ALA A 72 4.33 18.71 -28.03
N LYS A 73 5.34 17.83 -28.14
CA LYS A 73 5.25 16.62 -28.96
C LYS A 73 4.59 15.49 -28.17
N GLY A 74 3.38 15.12 -28.57
CA GLY A 74 2.65 14.02 -27.94
C GLY A 74 3.27 12.64 -28.22
N ILE A 75 3.24 11.78 -27.20
CA ILE A 75 3.63 10.38 -27.26
C ILE A 75 2.39 9.54 -27.58
N LYS A 76 2.51 8.62 -28.54
CA LYS A 76 1.41 7.76 -28.95
C LYS A 76 1.41 6.45 -28.17
N ILE A 77 0.28 6.11 -27.57
CA ILE A 77 0.07 4.86 -26.81
C ILE A 77 -1.20 4.15 -27.28
N ILE A 78 -1.38 2.91 -26.86
CA ILE A 78 -2.60 2.13 -27.08
C ILE A 78 -3.46 2.22 -25.81
N SER A 79 -4.73 2.58 -25.97
CA SER A 79 -5.68 2.64 -24.86
C SER A 79 -6.93 1.79 -25.12
N PRO A 80 -7.42 1.05 -24.12
CA PRO A 80 -8.70 0.36 -24.23
C PRO A 80 -9.86 1.37 -24.21
N VAL A 81 -10.90 1.08 -24.98
CA VAL A 81 -12.15 1.83 -25.05
C VAL A 81 -13.30 0.85 -25.04
N LYS A 82 -14.23 1.05 -24.10
CA LYS A 82 -15.47 0.29 -24.03
C LYS A 82 -16.43 0.81 -25.09
N VAL A 83 -16.86 -0.05 -26.00
CA VAL A 83 -17.79 0.28 -27.08
C VAL A 83 -18.99 -0.66 -26.97
N LYS A 84 -20.19 -0.11 -27.06
CA LYS A 84 -21.42 -0.89 -27.13
C LYS A 84 -21.64 -1.37 -28.56
N VAL A 85 -21.81 -2.67 -28.75
CA VAL A 85 -22.04 -3.29 -30.06
C VAL A 85 -23.27 -4.18 -29.96
N GLU A 86 -24.12 -4.12 -30.99
CA GLU A 86 -25.24 -5.04 -31.13
C GLU A 86 -24.77 -6.36 -31.74
N VAL A 87 -25.12 -7.46 -31.10
CA VAL A 87 -24.86 -8.83 -31.58
C VAL A 87 -26.17 -9.60 -31.58
N ASP A 88 -26.25 -10.65 -32.41
CA ASP A 88 -27.42 -11.52 -32.43
C ASP A 88 -27.57 -12.25 -31.09
N ASP A 89 -28.82 -12.43 -30.67
CA ASP A 89 -29.15 -13.09 -29.42
C ASP A 89 -29.60 -14.54 -29.67
N ASP A 90 -28.61 -15.42 -29.82
CA ASP A 90 -28.78 -16.86 -30.02
C ASP A 90 -29.54 -17.58 -28.87
N LYS A 91 -29.84 -16.87 -27.78
CA LYS A 91 -30.59 -17.40 -26.62
C LYS A 91 -32.10 -17.15 -26.72
N THR A 92 -32.56 -16.48 -27.76
CA THR A 92 -33.99 -16.23 -27.99
C THR A 92 -34.45 -16.91 -29.27
N ASP A 93 -35.58 -17.63 -29.19
CA ASP A 93 -36.24 -18.28 -30.36
C ASP A 93 -36.82 -17.28 -31.37
N LYS A 94 -36.55 -15.98 -31.22
CA LYS A 94 -36.98 -14.94 -32.14
C LYS A 94 -35.88 -14.69 -33.17
N ASP A 95 -36.18 -15.06 -34.41
CA ASP A 95 -35.32 -14.80 -35.56
C ASP A 95 -35.03 -13.28 -35.68
N GLY A 96 -33.75 -12.90 -35.70
CA GLY A 96 -33.28 -11.51 -35.75
C GLY A 96 -33.27 -10.74 -34.41
N ALA A 97 -33.41 -11.40 -33.27
CA ALA A 97 -33.24 -10.75 -31.96
C ALA A 97 -31.79 -10.28 -31.75
N LYS A 98 -31.62 -9.03 -31.30
CA LYS A 98 -30.30 -8.43 -31.01
C LYS A 98 -30.18 -8.08 -29.53
N LYS A 99 -28.97 -8.26 -28.98
CA LYS A 99 -28.58 -7.75 -27.67
C LYS A 99 -27.39 -6.81 -27.77
N THR A 100 -27.36 -5.80 -26.91
CA THR A 100 -26.20 -4.92 -26.78
C THR A 100 -25.20 -5.53 -25.81
N ILE A 101 -23.97 -5.74 -26.26
CA ILE A 101 -22.84 -6.14 -25.41
C ILE A 101 -21.80 -5.01 -25.36
N GLU A 102 -21.05 -4.96 -24.25
CA GLU A 102 -19.92 -4.06 -24.12
C GLU A 102 -18.64 -4.80 -24.51
N VAL A 103 -17.97 -4.35 -25.56
CA VAL A 103 -16.70 -4.91 -26.02
C VAL A 103 -15.58 -3.91 -25.82
N THR A 104 -14.39 -4.40 -25.49
CA THR A 104 -13.18 -3.57 -25.42
C THR A 104 -12.53 -3.51 -26.80
N LYS A 105 -12.47 -2.30 -27.38
CA LYS A 105 -11.67 -2.00 -28.57
C LYS A 105 -10.43 -1.19 -28.17
N PHE A 106 -9.38 -1.25 -28.97
CA PHE A 106 -8.18 -0.46 -28.74
C PHE A 106 -8.09 0.70 -29.73
N LYS A 107 -7.67 1.87 -29.24
CA LYS A 107 -7.37 3.04 -30.08
C LYS A 107 -5.98 3.58 -29.79
N VAL A 108 -5.45 4.34 -30.73
CA VAL A 108 -4.26 5.17 -30.51
C VAL A 108 -4.69 6.42 -29.74
N SER A 109 -4.08 6.62 -28.57
CA SER A 109 -4.24 7.82 -27.74
C SER A 109 -2.94 8.63 -27.72
N THR A 110 -3.04 9.90 -27.36
CA THR A 110 -1.88 10.79 -27.19
C THR A 110 -1.73 11.18 -25.73
N VAL A 111 -0.54 10.98 -25.19
CA VAL A 111 -0.14 11.41 -23.85
C VAL A 111 1.04 12.37 -23.94
N PHE A 112 1.25 13.13 -22.88
CA PHE A 112 2.32 14.13 -22.77
C PHE A 112 3.05 13.89 -21.46
N ASP A 113 4.36 14.11 -21.45
CA ASP A 113 5.13 14.01 -20.22
C ASP A 113 5.03 15.28 -19.39
N VAL A 114 5.25 15.14 -18.09
CA VAL A 114 5.30 16.26 -17.15
C VAL A 114 6.25 17.38 -17.59
N SER A 115 7.39 17.08 -18.22
CA SER A 115 8.35 18.11 -18.70
C SER A 115 7.72 19.06 -19.72
N ASP A 116 6.72 18.58 -20.46
CA ASP A 116 5.99 19.33 -21.48
C ASP A 116 4.77 20.05 -20.92
N THR A 117 4.64 20.10 -19.59
CA THR A 117 3.53 20.75 -18.92
C THR A 117 4.01 21.89 -18.01
N GLU A 118 3.10 22.81 -17.71
CA GLU A 118 3.28 23.90 -16.76
C GLU A 118 2.06 23.99 -15.83
N GLY A 119 2.25 24.47 -14.61
CA GLY A 119 1.20 24.50 -13.58
C GLY A 119 1.72 24.01 -12.23
N LYS A 120 0.80 23.55 -11.38
CA LYS A 120 1.07 23.17 -9.99
C LYS A 120 2.18 22.12 -9.87
N GLU A 121 3.11 22.31 -8.95
CA GLU A 121 4.14 21.31 -8.67
C GLU A 121 3.51 19.98 -8.29
N LEU A 122 4.07 18.90 -8.84
CA LEU A 122 3.61 17.56 -8.51
C LEU A 122 4.25 17.11 -7.18
N PRO A 123 3.54 16.31 -6.37
CA PRO A 123 4.16 15.63 -5.24
C PRO A 123 5.38 14.84 -5.73
N LYS A 124 6.54 15.03 -5.10
CA LYS A 124 7.71 14.19 -5.37
C LYS A 124 7.45 12.82 -4.77
N ILE A 125 7.07 11.85 -5.60
CA ILE A 125 7.17 10.43 -5.28
C ILE A 125 8.38 9.93 -6.05
N GLY A 126 9.56 10.04 -5.45
CA GLY A 126 10.81 9.65 -6.08
C GLY A 126 11.95 9.86 -5.11
N VAL A 127 12.72 8.78 -4.89
CA VAL A 127 13.99 8.80 -4.16
C VAL A 127 14.99 9.54 -5.03
N ASP A 128 15.69 10.55 -4.50
CA ASP A 128 16.74 11.22 -5.26
C ASP A 128 17.85 10.21 -5.54
N MET A 129 18.29 10.07 -6.80
CA MET A 129 19.37 9.15 -7.15
C MET A 129 20.66 9.59 -6.44
N LEU A 130 21.15 8.78 -5.51
CA LEU A 130 22.43 9.02 -4.81
C LEU A 130 23.49 8.01 -5.24
N SER A 131 24.70 8.54 -5.45
CA SER A 131 25.91 7.74 -5.59
C SER A 131 26.35 7.19 -4.22
N GLY A 132 26.23 5.89 -4.02
CA GLY A 132 26.97 5.13 -2.98
C GLY A 132 26.28 4.95 -1.61
N GLN A 133 25.38 5.84 -1.19
CA GLN A 133 24.48 5.62 -0.05
C GLN A 133 23.05 5.50 -0.60
N VAL A 134 22.43 4.35 -0.41
CA VAL A 134 21.03 4.19 -0.81
C VAL A 134 20.20 4.93 0.23
N GLU A 135 19.60 6.06 -0.17
CA GLU A 135 18.62 6.77 0.66
C GLU A 135 17.58 5.73 1.12
N LYS A 136 17.31 5.66 2.43
CA LYS A 136 16.40 4.66 3.01
C LYS A 136 16.83 3.18 2.86
N PHE A 137 18.13 2.86 2.73
CA PHE A 137 18.64 1.48 2.63
C PHE A 137 17.96 0.49 3.60
N ASN A 138 17.94 0.80 4.90
CA ASN A 138 17.35 -0.07 5.91
C ASN A 138 15.84 -0.29 5.68
N GLN A 139 15.12 0.76 5.30
CA GLN A 139 13.69 0.70 4.99
C GLN A 139 13.44 -0.15 3.75
N LEU A 140 14.26 0.00 2.71
CA LEU A 140 14.18 -0.80 1.48
C LEU A 140 14.48 -2.27 1.75
N THR A 141 15.55 -2.60 2.47
CA THR A 141 15.88 -4.00 2.80
C THR A 141 14.83 -4.65 3.69
N LYS A 142 14.23 -3.88 4.60
CA LYS A 142 13.13 -4.32 5.45
C LYS A 142 11.88 -4.58 4.61
N ALA A 143 11.46 -3.62 3.78
CA ALA A 143 10.33 -3.77 2.87
C ALA A 143 10.50 -4.98 1.94
N VAL A 144 11.70 -5.18 1.39
CA VAL A 144 12.01 -6.37 0.58
C VAL A 144 11.88 -7.67 1.38
N ALA A 145 12.27 -7.66 2.66
CA ALA A 145 12.09 -8.81 3.54
C ALA A 145 10.62 -9.07 3.88
N ASP A 146 9.84 -8.01 4.12
CA ASP A 146 8.42 -8.08 4.48
C ASP A 146 7.55 -8.61 3.31
N ILE A 147 7.90 -8.28 2.06
CA ILE A 147 7.22 -8.84 0.88
C ILE A 147 7.70 -10.24 0.48
N SER A 148 8.83 -10.71 1.03
CA SER A 148 9.40 -12.00 0.67
C SER A 148 8.57 -13.13 1.23
N LYS A 149 8.11 -14.03 0.36
CA LYS A 149 7.38 -15.26 0.76
C LYS A 149 8.29 -16.36 1.29
N VAL A 150 9.60 -16.15 1.25
CA VAL A 150 10.62 -17.09 1.70
C VAL A 150 11.58 -16.43 2.69
N PRO A 151 12.13 -17.16 3.67
CA PRO A 151 13.09 -16.60 4.61
C PRO A 151 14.33 -16.06 3.89
N ILE A 152 14.86 -14.94 4.38
CA ILE A 152 16.13 -14.36 3.92
C ILE A 152 17.18 -14.55 5.01
N GLU A 153 18.32 -15.10 4.64
CA GLU A 153 19.45 -15.34 5.52
C GLU A 153 20.68 -14.58 5.02
N TYR A 154 21.35 -13.86 5.92
CA TYR A 154 22.62 -13.20 5.65
C TYR A 154 23.75 -14.01 6.27
N ARG A 155 24.72 -14.47 5.45
CA ARG A 155 25.88 -15.25 5.93
C ARG A 155 27.07 -15.13 4.99
N ASP A 156 28.19 -15.73 5.38
CA ASP A 156 29.30 -15.95 4.47
C ASP A 156 28.99 -17.06 3.46
N ILE A 157 29.27 -16.76 2.20
CA ILE A 157 29.14 -17.62 1.04
C ILE A 157 30.53 -17.79 0.43
N GLU A 158 31.03 -19.01 0.45
CA GLU A 158 32.31 -19.35 -0.17
C GLU A 158 32.22 -19.33 -1.70
N GLY A 159 33.33 -19.06 -2.38
CA GLY A 159 33.41 -19.13 -3.84
C GLY A 159 32.98 -17.88 -4.60
N GLY A 160 32.85 -16.73 -3.92
CA GLY A 160 32.63 -15.42 -4.55
C GLY A 160 31.21 -15.14 -5.04
N ALA A 161 30.26 -16.05 -4.78
CA ALA A 161 28.85 -15.80 -5.02
C ALA A 161 28.32 -14.74 -4.03
N LYS A 162 27.55 -13.78 -4.55
CA LYS A 162 26.99 -12.68 -3.75
C LYS A 162 25.69 -13.07 -3.06
N GLY A 163 24.97 -14.05 -3.60
CA GLY A 163 23.72 -14.56 -3.09
C GLY A 163 23.23 -15.72 -3.93
N PHE A 164 22.20 -16.41 -3.44
CA PHE A 164 21.44 -17.41 -4.20
C PHE A 164 20.08 -17.67 -3.56
N TYR A 165 19.08 -17.93 -4.38
CA TYR A 165 17.83 -18.56 -3.98
C TYR A 165 17.96 -20.10 -3.98
N SER A 166 17.70 -20.72 -2.84
CA SER A 166 17.75 -22.17 -2.66
C SER A 166 16.36 -22.79 -2.85
N GLN A 167 16.09 -23.34 -4.04
CA GLN A 167 14.84 -24.08 -4.31
C GLN A 167 14.63 -25.27 -3.35
N LYS A 168 15.70 -25.95 -2.95
CA LYS A 168 15.63 -27.10 -2.04
C LYS A 168 15.15 -26.71 -0.64
N ASN A 169 15.68 -25.60 -0.12
CA ASN A 169 15.41 -25.15 1.25
C ASN A 169 14.36 -24.02 1.29
N ASN A 170 13.83 -23.62 0.14
CA ASN A 170 12.89 -22.53 -0.05
C ASN A 170 13.28 -21.25 0.73
N LYS A 171 14.52 -20.78 0.53
CA LYS A 171 15.07 -19.59 1.21
C LYS A 171 16.04 -18.82 0.32
N ILE A 172 16.15 -17.53 0.56
CA ILE A 172 17.15 -16.64 -0.05
C ILE A 172 18.35 -16.56 0.88
N VAL A 173 19.55 -16.66 0.32
CA VAL A 173 20.81 -16.47 1.04
C VAL A 173 21.58 -15.33 0.39
N VAL A 174 21.99 -14.34 1.18
CA VAL A 174 22.75 -13.17 0.72
C VAL A 174 24.09 -13.10 1.46
N GLN A 175 25.16 -12.77 0.73
CA GLN A 175 26.49 -12.55 1.30
C GLN A 175 26.45 -11.36 2.25
N LYS A 176 26.92 -11.55 3.49
CA LYS A 176 27.05 -10.45 4.45
C LYS A 176 28.20 -9.49 4.07
N ASP A 177 28.18 -8.29 4.65
CA ASP A 177 29.24 -7.28 4.57
C ASP A 177 29.53 -6.74 3.14
N MET A 178 28.56 -6.83 2.23
CA MET A 178 28.62 -6.15 0.93
C MET A 178 28.21 -4.67 1.05
N THR A 179 28.58 -3.85 0.05
CA THR A 179 28.09 -2.47 -0.05
C THR A 179 26.55 -2.43 -0.12
N GLN A 180 25.93 -1.35 0.36
CA GLN A 180 24.46 -1.21 0.38
C GLN A 180 23.82 -1.45 -1.00
N ALA A 181 24.36 -0.80 -2.04
CA ALA A 181 23.87 -0.97 -3.42
C ALA A 181 23.99 -2.43 -3.89
N GLN A 182 25.11 -3.10 -3.59
CA GLN A 182 25.32 -4.49 -3.97
C GLN A 182 24.40 -5.45 -3.20
N THR A 183 24.21 -5.22 -1.90
CA THR A 183 23.29 -6.00 -1.06
C THR A 183 21.87 -5.91 -1.60
N LEU A 184 21.39 -4.70 -1.87
CA LEU A 184 20.03 -4.50 -2.37
C LEU A 184 19.85 -5.09 -3.78
N LYS A 185 20.82 -4.87 -4.67
CA LYS A 185 20.88 -5.51 -6.00
C LYS A 185 20.76 -7.03 -5.90
N THR A 186 21.60 -7.66 -5.08
CA THR A 186 21.60 -9.11 -4.93
C THR A 186 20.31 -9.60 -4.30
N LEU A 187 19.84 -8.94 -3.24
CA LEU A 187 18.61 -9.32 -2.55
C LEU A 187 17.41 -9.31 -3.50
N ILE A 188 17.26 -8.26 -4.31
CA ILE A 188 16.17 -8.15 -5.28
C ILE A 188 16.34 -9.19 -6.40
N HIS A 189 17.56 -9.47 -6.85
CA HIS A 189 17.83 -10.52 -7.85
C HIS A 189 17.40 -11.90 -7.34
N GLU A 190 17.75 -12.25 -6.11
CA GLU A 190 17.35 -13.53 -5.51
C GLU A 190 15.86 -13.57 -5.18
N LEU A 191 15.25 -12.44 -4.79
CA LEU A 191 13.80 -12.33 -4.64
C LEU A 191 13.10 -12.57 -5.98
N ALA A 192 13.59 -11.98 -7.08
CA ALA A 192 13.06 -12.22 -8.41
C ALA A 192 13.16 -13.69 -8.82
N HIS A 193 14.28 -14.36 -8.51
CA HIS A 193 14.41 -15.82 -8.69
C HIS A 193 13.39 -16.59 -7.87
N SER A 194 13.13 -16.21 -6.63
CA SER A 194 12.13 -16.87 -5.79
C SER A 194 10.69 -16.72 -6.30
N ILE A 195 10.35 -15.56 -6.87
CA ILE A 195 9.00 -15.28 -7.41
C ILE A 195 8.80 -15.96 -8.76
N LEU A 196 9.80 -15.85 -9.65
CA LEU A 196 9.71 -16.36 -11.03
C LEU A 196 9.95 -17.86 -11.14
N HIS A 197 10.91 -18.36 -10.37
CA HIS A 197 11.50 -19.70 -10.53
C HIS A 197 11.50 -20.49 -9.22
N GLY A 198 10.69 -20.06 -8.25
CA GLY A 198 10.44 -20.76 -6.99
C GLY A 198 9.47 -21.93 -7.12
N ASN A 199 9.21 -22.60 -6.00
CA ASN A 199 8.36 -23.80 -5.97
C ASN A 199 6.85 -23.47 -5.88
N LEU A 200 6.44 -22.25 -6.23
CA LEU A 200 5.04 -21.82 -6.10
C LEU A 200 4.18 -22.59 -7.08
N GLU A 201 3.43 -23.54 -6.51
CA GLU A 201 2.44 -24.44 -7.11
C GLU A 201 2.86 -25.10 -8.42
N LYS A 202 3.14 -26.42 -8.33
CA LYS A 202 3.27 -27.35 -9.45
C LYS A 202 1.95 -27.44 -10.24
N GLY A 203 1.53 -26.36 -10.87
CA GLY A 203 0.51 -26.30 -11.89
C GLY A 203 1.16 -26.48 -13.25
N ASP A 204 1.31 -27.74 -13.65
CA ASP A 204 1.33 -28.15 -15.06
C ASP A 204 2.35 -27.48 -16.01
N GLU A 205 3.60 -27.25 -15.56
CA GLU A 205 4.69 -27.03 -16.52
C GLU A 205 5.07 -28.39 -17.14
N SER A 206 4.54 -28.66 -18.34
CA SER A 206 5.05 -29.75 -19.18
C SER A 206 6.56 -29.56 -19.41
N GLU A 207 7.34 -30.65 -19.46
CA GLU A 207 8.80 -30.59 -19.70
C GLU A 207 9.18 -29.82 -20.99
N ALA A 208 8.24 -29.62 -21.92
CA ALA A 208 8.40 -28.83 -23.13
C ALA A 208 8.46 -27.30 -22.92
N HIS A 209 8.03 -26.79 -21.75
CA HIS A 209 8.00 -25.35 -21.44
C HIS A 209 9.01 -24.92 -20.36
N LYS A 210 9.92 -25.81 -19.98
CA LYS A 210 10.93 -25.53 -18.96
C LYS A 210 11.94 -24.51 -19.49
N LYS A 211 11.90 -23.29 -18.94
CA LYS A 211 12.83 -22.21 -19.33
C LYS A 211 14.28 -22.62 -19.11
N ASP A 212 15.13 -22.33 -20.08
CA ASP A 212 16.57 -22.53 -19.97
C ASP A 212 17.17 -21.60 -18.91
N ARG A 213 18.31 -22.00 -18.31
CA ARG A 213 18.96 -21.25 -17.23
C ARG A 213 19.28 -19.81 -17.62
N ARG A 214 19.68 -19.57 -18.88
CA ARG A 214 20.04 -18.23 -19.35
C ARG A 214 18.83 -17.31 -19.36
N THR A 215 17.67 -17.80 -19.80
CA THR A 215 16.40 -17.07 -19.71
C THR A 215 16.03 -16.75 -18.28
N LYS A 216 16.20 -17.70 -17.35
CA LYS A 216 15.93 -17.45 -15.93
C LYS A 216 16.77 -16.31 -15.36
N GLU A 217 18.07 -16.30 -15.66
CA GLU A 217 18.98 -15.22 -15.23
C GLU A 217 18.66 -13.89 -15.92
N VAL A 218 18.37 -13.87 -17.23
CA VAL A 218 17.98 -12.64 -17.94
C VAL A 218 16.73 -12.03 -17.31
N GLU A 219 15.72 -12.85 -17.00
CA GLU A 219 14.50 -12.37 -16.38
C GLU A 219 14.76 -11.82 -14.97
N ALA A 220 15.49 -12.56 -14.12
CA ALA A 220 15.81 -12.13 -12.76
C ALA A 220 16.67 -10.84 -12.75
N GLU A 221 17.71 -10.78 -13.58
CA GLU A 221 18.60 -9.62 -13.67
C GLU A 221 17.86 -8.38 -14.20
N SER A 222 16.97 -8.56 -15.17
CA SER A 222 16.16 -7.46 -15.73
C SER A 222 15.15 -6.91 -14.72
N VAL A 223 14.54 -7.80 -13.92
CA VAL A 223 13.68 -7.40 -12.80
C VAL A 223 14.51 -6.62 -11.78
N ALA A 224 15.65 -7.17 -11.36
CA ALA A 224 16.51 -6.53 -10.37
C ALA A 224 16.99 -5.14 -10.83
N TYR A 225 17.40 -5.00 -12.09
CA TYR A 225 17.77 -3.71 -12.68
C TYR A 225 16.63 -2.69 -12.60
N ALA A 226 15.43 -3.08 -13.02
CA ALA A 226 14.30 -2.16 -13.09
C ALA A 226 13.81 -1.71 -11.70
N VAL A 227 13.77 -2.63 -10.72
CA VAL A 227 13.42 -2.31 -9.34
C VAL A 227 14.49 -1.42 -8.71
N CYS A 228 15.78 -1.75 -8.89
CA CYS A 228 16.88 -0.91 -8.39
C CYS A 228 16.83 0.51 -8.97
N GLN A 229 16.63 0.63 -10.29
CA GLN A 229 16.47 1.92 -10.96
C GLN A 229 15.29 2.73 -10.43
N HIS A 230 14.16 2.08 -10.16
CA HIS A 230 12.98 2.73 -9.60
C HIS A 230 13.27 3.38 -8.24
N PHE A 231 14.01 2.69 -7.37
CA PHE A 231 14.39 3.19 -6.05
C PHE A 231 15.70 4.01 -6.04
N GLY A 232 16.20 4.42 -7.22
CA GLY A 232 17.36 5.29 -7.34
C GLY A 232 18.69 4.64 -6.92
N VAL A 233 18.77 3.31 -6.89
CA VAL A 233 20.00 2.56 -6.58
C VAL A 233 20.94 2.63 -7.78
N ASP A 234 22.23 2.85 -7.52
CA ASP A 234 23.24 2.83 -8.58
C ASP A 234 23.27 1.47 -9.31
N THR A 235 22.94 1.49 -10.60
CA THR A 235 22.96 0.32 -11.48
C THR A 235 24.03 0.40 -12.57
N SER A 236 25.07 1.23 -12.39
CA SER A 236 26.16 1.41 -13.36
C SER A 236 26.86 0.10 -13.72
N ASP A 237 27.01 -0.80 -12.75
CA ASP A 237 27.61 -2.14 -12.90
C ASP A 237 26.76 -3.15 -13.71
N TYR A 238 25.50 -2.84 -14.03
CA TYR A 238 24.70 -3.73 -14.88
C TYR A 238 25.07 -3.58 -16.35
N SER A 239 25.35 -4.72 -16.99
CA SER A 239 25.65 -4.83 -18.41
C SER A 239 24.80 -5.89 -19.07
N PHE A 240 24.17 -5.52 -20.18
CA PHE A 240 23.27 -6.37 -20.95
C PHE A 240 23.89 -6.79 -22.30
N GLY A 241 25.23 -6.81 -22.40
CA GLY A 241 25.94 -7.17 -23.64
C GLY A 241 25.62 -8.58 -24.16
N TYR A 242 25.18 -9.48 -23.29
CA TYR A 242 24.80 -10.85 -23.64
C TYR A 242 23.38 -10.98 -24.22
N ILE A 243 22.56 -9.93 -24.21
CA ILE A 243 21.13 -10.00 -24.60
C ILE A 243 20.96 -10.36 -26.08
N ALA A 244 21.78 -9.79 -26.98
CA ALA A 244 21.71 -10.11 -28.41
C ALA A 244 21.95 -11.61 -28.69
N GLY A 245 22.89 -12.21 -27.96
CA GLY A 245 23.14 -13.64 -28.04
C GLY A 245 22.10 -14.49 -27.32
N TRP A 246 21.34 -13.94 -26.36
CA TRP A 246 20.27 -14.64 -25.66
C TRP A 246 19.00 -14.69 -26.52
N SER A 247 18.72 -13.59 -27.22
CA SER A 247 17.58 -13.52 -28.14
C SER A 247 17.81 -14.27 -29.46
N SER A 248 19.07 -14.54 -29.82
CA SER A 248 19.42 -15.25 -31.05
C SER A 248 18.85 -16.67 -31.01
N GLY A 249 17.95 -16.98 -31.95
CA GLY A 249 17.30 -18.29 -32.07
C GLY A 249 16.04 -18.48 -31.22
N LYS A 250 15.55 -17.43 -30.55
CA LYS A 250 14.25 -17.45 -29.85
C LYS A 250 13.15 -16.89 -30.75
N GLU A 251 11.96 -17.46 -30.62
CA GLU A 251 10.78 -16.98 -31.32
C GLU A 251 10.27 -15.67 -30.71
N MET A 252 9.63 -14.85 -31.53
CA MET A 252 9.19 -13.52 -31.11
C MET A 252 8.21 -13.56 -29.93
N GLU A 253 7.30 -14.53 -29.92
CA GLU A 253 6.33 -14.70 -28.84
C GLU A 253 7.00 -15.17 -27.53
N GLU A 254 8.07 -15.96 -27.61
CA GLU A 254 8.87 -16.35 -26.44
C GLU A 254 9.52 -15.11 -25.80
N LEU A 255 10.18 -14.29 -26.61
CA LEU A 255 10.82 -13.06 -26.16
C LEU A 255 9.82 -12.09 -25.53
N LYS A 256 8.68 -11.90 -26.18
CA LYS A 256 7.59 -11.05 -25.68
C LYS A 256 7.01 -11.57 -24.36
N SER A 257 6.85 -12.89 -24.23
CA SER A 257 6.41 -13.54 -22.98
C SER A 257 7.39 -13.28 -21.84
N SER A 258 8.71 -13.39 -22.09
CA SER A 258 9.73 -13.01 -21.10
C SER A 258 9.64 -11.54 -20.71
N MET A 259 9.46 -10.63 -21.67
CA MET A 259 9.32 -9.20 -21.34
C MET A 259 8.07 -8.88 -20.51
N GLN A 260 6.94 -9.54 -20.80
CA GLN A 260 5.73 -9.42 -20.00
C GLN A 260 5.92 -9.96 -18.58
N THR A 261 6.64 -11.06 -18.45
CA THR A 261 7.01 -11.69 -17.17
C THR A 261 7.89 -10.77 -16.34
N ILE A 262 8.94 -10.21 -16.94
CA ILE A 262 9.83 -9.21 -16.32
C ILE A 262 9.02 -8.01 -15.81
N ARG A 263 8.20 -7.41 -16.69
CA ARG A 263 7.39 -6.24 -16.34
C ARG A 263 6.42 -6.52 -15.20
N ARG A 264 5.68 -7.63 -15.25
CA ARG A 264 4.71 -8.01 -14.21
C ARG A 264 5.40 -8.19 -12.85
N THR A 265 6.54 -8.87 -12.84
CA THR A 265 7.27 -9.18 -11.61
C THR A 265 7.94 -7.94 -11.02
N ALA A 266 8.59 -7.11 -11.85
CA ALA A 266 9.11 -5.83 -11.41
C ALA A 266 8.00 -4.94 -10.83
N ASN A 267 6.83 -4.91 -11.47
CA ASN A 267 5.67 -4.20 -10.98
C ASN A 267 5.17 -4.72 -9.63
N GLU A 268 5.10 -6.04 -9.43
CA GLU A 268 4.72 -6.66 -8.15
C GLU A 268 5.69 -6.28 -7.03
N ILE A 269 7.00 -6.38 -7.29
CA ILE A 269 8.03 -6.04 -6.30
C ILE A 269 8.01 -4.54 -5.97
N ILE A 270 7.94 -3.66 -6.99
CA ILE A 270 7.92 -2.20 -6.79
C ILE A 270 6.72 -1.81 -5.93
N HIS A 271 5.50 -2.24 -6.28
CA HIS A 271 4.31 -1.92 -5.49
C HIS A 271 4.37 -2.49 -4.08
N GLY A 272 4.90 -3.71 -3.91
CA GLY A 272 5.06 -4.31 -2.60
C GLY A 272 5.97 -3.46 -1.72
N ILE A 273 7.13 -3.06 -2.24
CA ILE A 273 8.08 -2.21 -1.50
C ILE A 273 7.48 -0.83 -1.21
N GLU A 274 6.84 -0.17 -2.20
CA GLU A 274 6.17 1.12 -2.00
C GLU A 274 5.07 1.05 -0.95
N ALA A 275 4.30 -0.05 -0.91
CA ALA A 275 3.25 -0.25 0.08
C ALA A 275 3.83 -0.38 1.49
N GLU A 276 4.88 -1.18 1.69
CA GLU A 276 5.53 -1.34 2.99
C GLU A 276 6.20 -0.04 3.46
N ILE A 277 6.86 0.69 2.55
CA ILE A 277 7.41 2.02 2.85
C ILE A 277 6.31 2.95 3.32
N ARG A 278 5.16 2.97 2.62
CA ARG A 278 4.03 3.83 2.95
C ARG A 278 3.39 3.46 4.28
N ILE A 279 3.29 2.17 4.61
CA ILE A 279 2.81 1.69 5.91
C ILE A 279 3.72 2.21 7.02
N GLU A 280 5.04 2.08 6.85
CA GLU A 280 6.01 2.55 7.84
C GLU A 280 6.00 4.08 7.98
N GLU A 281 5.91 4.82 6.87
CA GLU A 281 5.82 6.29 6.88
C GLU A 281 4.54 6.78 7.56
N ASN A 282 3.39 6.18 7.24
CA ASN A 282 2.13 6.51 7.91
C ASN A 282 2.17 6.18 9.40
N ALA A 283 2.81 5.08 9.80
CA ALA A 283 2.98 4.73 11.21
C ALA A 283 3.85 5.77 11.94
N LYS A 284 4.97 6.19 11.35
CA LYS A 284 5.84 7.24 11.88
C LYS A 284 5.14 8.61 11.95
N GLU A 285 4.38 8.98 10.92
CA GLU A 285 3.59 10.20 10.93
C GLU A 285 2.54 10.16 12.05
N PHE A 286 1.83 9.04 12.20
CA PHE A 286 0.88 8.84 13.28
C PHE A 286 1.53 8.96 14.67
N GLU A 287 2.72 8.38 14.85
CA GLU A 287 3.52 8.47 16.09
C GLU A 287 3.96 9.89 16.44
N THR A 288 4.41 10.65 15.44
CA THR A 288 5.00 11.98 15.63
C THR A 288 3.98 13.09 15.76
N THR A 289 2.78 12.91 15.20
CA THR A 289 1.74 13.95 15.17
C THR A 289 0.69 13.81 16.26
N ASN A 290 0.65 12.67 16.96
CA ASN A 290 -0.37 12.42 17.98
C ASN A 290 0.30 12.04 19.30
N ASP A 291 0.17 12.92 20.29
CA ASP A 291 0.44 12.59 21.69
C ASP A 291 -0.79 11.99 22.36
N GLU A 292 -1.96 12.12 21.75
CA GLU A 292 -3.20 11.50 22.19
C GLU A 292 -4.07 11.08 21.00
N VAL A 293 -4.79 9.98 21.18
CA VAL A 293 -5.63 9.39 20.14
C VAL A 293 -6.88 8.79 20.75
N ALA A 294 -7.99 8.92 20.04
CA ALA A 294 -9.24 8.27 20.40
C ALA A 294 -9.84 7.50 19.22
N PHE A 295 -10.39 6.32 19.50
CA PHE A 295 -10.99 5.45 18.51
C PHE A 295 -12.35 4.95 18.97
N LYS A 296 -13.32 4.88 18.06
CA LYS A 296 -14.50 4.04 18.19
C LYS A 296 -14.21 2.67 17.58
N ILE A 297 -14.38 1.61 18.38
CA ILE A 297 -14.08 0.22 18.02
C ILE A 297 -15.30 -0.62 18.36
N GLY A 298 -16.06 -1.02 17.33
CA GLY A 298 -17.35 -1.66 17.54
C GLY A 298 -18.32 -0.78 18.32
N LYS A 299 -18.70 -1.24 19.52
CA LYS A 299 -19.56 -0.51 20.47
C LYS A 299 -18.79 0.28 21.52
N GLU A 300 -17.48 0.15 21.57
CA GLU A 300 -16.64 0.72 22.62
C GLU A 300 -15.79 1.87 22.08
N TYR A 301 -15.16 2.59 23.00
CA TYR A 301 -14.23 3.66 22.68
C TYR A 301 -12.91 3.43 23.42
N LEU A 302 -11.80 3.74 22.77
CA LEU A 302 -10.46 3.68 23.35
C LEU A 302 -9.82 5.07 23.22
N ALA A 303 -9.41 5.64 24.35
CA ALA A 303 -8.56 6.82 24.43
C ALA A 303 -7.16 6.39 24.90
N VAL A 304 -6.11 6.89 24.24
CA VAL A 304 -4.71 6.66 24.64
C VAL A 304 -3.97 7.99 24.58
N GLN A 305 -3.21 8.31 25.62
CA GLN A 305 -2.42 9.53 25.72
C GLN A 305 -0.99 9.21 26.18
N LYS A 306 0.01 9.86 25.59
CA LYS A 306 1.41 9.78 26.01
C LYS A 306 1.62 10.45 27.36
N THR A 307 2.49 9.87 28.16
CA THR A 307 2.95 10.42 29.45
C THR A 307 4.49 10.33 29.52
N ASP A 308 5.10 10.98 30.51
CA ASP A 308 6.56 10.98 30.70
C ASP A 308 7.17 9.57 30.83
N GLY A 309 6.38 8.59 31.28
CA GLY A 309 6.79 7.18 31.46
C GLY A 309 6.25 6.21 30.41
N GLY A 310 5.48 6.66 29.42
CA GLY A 310 4.84 5.77 28.46
C GLY A 310 3.45 6.27 28.08
N PHE A 311 2.40 5.53 28.45
CA PHE A 311 1.04 5.80 27.96
C PHE A 311 0.00 5.58 29.05
N ASP A 312 -1.00 6.45 29.10
CA ASP A 312 -2.25 6.23 29.82
C ASP A 312 -3.35 5.86 28.80
N TYR A 313 -4.22 4.92 29.16
CA TYR A 313 -5.35 4.56 28.31
C TYR A 313 -6.64 4.45 29.12
N THR A 314 -7.76 4.69 28.45
CA THR A 314 -9.09 4.51 28.99
C THR A 314 -10.00 3.90 27.94
N ILE A 315 -10.73 2.85 28.34
CA ILE A 315 -11.74 2.19 27.55
C ILE A 315 -13.10 2.61 28.06
N TYR A 316 -13.97 3.01 27.15
CA TYR A 316 -15.35 3.38 27.44
C TYR A 316 -16.34 2.44 26.77
N ASP A 317 -17.50 2.24 27.42
CA ASP A 317 -18.63 1.51 26.86
C ASP A 317 -19.40 2.33 25.80
N GLU A 318 -20.50 1.77 25.28
CA GLU A 318 -21.34 2.42 24.25
C GLU A 318 -21.94 3.76 24.72
N SER A 319 -22.13 3.92 26.03
CA SER A 319 -22.62 5.14 26.68
C SER A 319 -21.49 6.08 27.12
N LYS A 320 -20.24 5.78 26.75
CA LYS A 320 -19.03 6.54 27.09
C LYS A 320 -18.72 6.55 28.60
N ARG A 321 -19.17 5.54 29.33
CA ARG A 321 -18.76 5.31 30.72
C ARG A 321 -17.45 4.55 30.74
N VAL A 322 -16.57 4.89 31.69
CA VAL A 322 -15.30 4.19 31.88
C VAL A 322 -15.58 2.73 32.21
N LYS A 323 -15.07 1.84 31.36
CA LYS A 323 -15.11 0.39 31.53
C LYS A 323 -13.80 -0.11 32.13
N ASP A 324 -12.68 0.39 31.64
CA ASP A 324 -11.34 0.04 32.10
C ASP A 324 -10.34 1.16 31.79
N GLY A 325 -9.15 1.11 32.39
CA GLY A 325 -8.06 2.03 32.09
C GLY A 325 -6.78 1.64 32.82
N GLY A 326 -5.64 2.14 32.34
CA GLY A 326 -4.36 1.77 32.91
C GLY A 326 -3.17 2.50 32.30
N VAL A 327 -2.00 2.26 32.90
CA VAL A 327 -0.73 2.86 32.48
C VAL A 327 0.18 1.78 31.88
N ILE A 328 0.77 2.08 30.73
CA ILE A 328 1.74 1.25 30.03
C ILE A 328 3.11 1.93 30.09
N ASP A 329 4.00 1.36 30.90
CA ASP A 329 5.40 1.82 31.06
C ASP A 329 6.27 1.35 29.89
N ARG A 330 6.18 2.09 28.78
CA ARG A 330 6.95 1.85 27.55
C ARG A 330 7.31 3.19 26.89
N PRO A 331 8.22 3.99 27.48
CA PRO A 331 8.49 5.37 27.04
C PRO A 331 9.05 5.49 25.61
N ASN A 332 9.60 4.41 25.06
CA ASN A 332 10.14 4.36 23.70
C ASN A 332 9.22 3.65 22.70
N ALA A 333 8.04 3.19 23.13
CA ALA A 333 7.09 2.53 22.23
C ALA A 333 6.31 3.55 21.39
N SER A 334 5.88 3.11 20.22
CA SER A 334 4.95 3.83 19.36
C SER A 334 3.54 3.82 19.95
N ILE A 335 2.84 4.96 19.90
CA ILE A 335 1.42 5.04 20.27
C ILE A 335 0.56 4.11 19.40
N ALA A 336 0.93 3.86 18.14
CA ALA A 336 0.24 2.91 17.26
C ALA A 336 0.38 1.46 17.75
N ILE A 337 1.61 1.08 18.15
CA ILE A 337 1.87 -0.26 18.71
C ILE A 337 1.11 -0.43 20.02
N VAL A 338 1.11 0.59 20.88
CA VAL A 338 0.39 0.55 22.16
C VAL A 338 -1.11 0.41 21.94
N VAL A 339 -1.69 1.17 21.01
CA VAL A 339 -3.10 1.02 20.64
C VAL A 339 -3.40 -0.39 20.13
N ALA A 340 -2.57 -0.92 19.23
CA ALA A 340 -2.76 -2.28 18.71
C ALA A 340 -2.68 -3.35 19.81
N ASP A 341 -1.71 -3.22 20.72
CA ASP A 341 -1.55 -4.13 21.87
C ASP A 341 -2.78 -4.09 22.78
N ILE A 342 -3.30 -2.89 23.13
CA ILE A 342 -4.51 -2.74 23.95
C ILE A 342 -5.71 -3.39 23.27
N VAL A 343 -5.92 -3.09 21.98
CA VAL A 343 -7.05 -3.65 21.22
C VAL A 343 -7.03 -5.18 21.22
N VAL A 344 -5.84 -5.78 21.09
CA VAL A 344 -5.66 -7.24 21.12
C VAL A 344 -5.80 -7.80 22.54
N SER A 345 -5.19 -7.18 23.54
CA SER A 345 -5.22 -7.68 24.93
C SER A 345 -6.61 -7.61 25.54
N GLU A 346 -7.36 -6.56 25.22
CA GLU A 346 -8.72 -6.30 25.71
C GLU A 346 -9.80 -6.95 24.86
N LEU A 347 -9.40 -7.68 23.81
CA LEU A 347 -10.29 -8.42 22.91
C LEU A 347 -11.41 -7.55 22.31
N MET A 348 -11.08 -6.31 21.95
CA MET A 348 -12.07 -5.36 21.41
C MET A 348 -12.60 -5.83 20.05
N ASP A 349 -13.91 -5.64 19.82
CA ASP A 349 -14.56 -6.07 18.57
C ASP A 349 -14.26 -5.12 17.40
N THR A 350 -13.30 -5.52 16.57
CA THR A 350 -12.93 -4.76 15.36
C THR A 350 -13.76 -5.12 14.12
N SER A 351 -14.74 -6.03 14.22
CA SER A 351 -15.50 -6.53 13.06
C SER A 351 -16.32 -5.45 12.36
N ALA A 352 -16.79 -4.45 13.10
CA ALA A 352 -17.49 -3.28 12.59
C ALA A 352 -16.55 -2.16 12.08
N GLY A 353 -15.23 -2.40 12.10
CA GLY A 353 -14.20 -1.44 11.75
C GLY A 353 -13.77 -0.54 12.91
N VAL A 354 -12.66 0.16 12.70
CA VAL A 354 -12.06 1.11 13.66
C VAL A 354 -12.16 2.52 13.07
N LYS A 355 -12.73 3.45 13.83
CA LYS A 355 -12.87 4.85 13.40
C LYS A 355 -12.15 5.78 14.37
N LYS A 356 -11.14 6.53 13.89
CA LYS A 356 -10.54 7.63 14.66
C LYS A 356 -11.62 8.67 14.96
N ILE A 357 -11.69 9.10 16.21
CA ILE A 357 -12.56 10.18 16.66
C ILE A 357 -11.71 11.26 17.33
N ASP A 358 -12.34 12.40 17.60
CA ASP A 358 -11.72 13.50 18.30
C ASP A 358 -11.53 13.13 19.78
N PHE A 359 -10.31 13.30 20.29
CA PHE A 359 -9.95 12.90 21.65
C PHE A 359 -10.65 13.78 22.69
N ASP A 360 -10.57 15.10 22.52
CA ASP A 360 -11.20 16.07 23.42
C ASP A 360 -12.72 15.88 23.48
N SER A 361 -13.37 15.72 22.33
CA SER A 361 -14.81 15.48 22.27
C SER A 361 -15.22 14.20 23.02
N LEU A 362 -14.42 13.11 22.91
CA LEU A 362 -14.68 11.89 23.67
C LEU A 362 -14.56 12.13 25.18
N GLN A 363 -13.54 12.87 25.61
CA GLN A 363 -13.34 13.20 27.04
C GLN A 363 -14.47 14.07 27.58
N GLU A 364 -14.90 15.10 26.83
CA GLU A 364 -16.04 15.95 27.20
C GLU A 364 -17.33 15.13 27.34
N ASP A 365 -17.61 14.25 26.37
CA ASP A 365 -18.79 13.40 26.40
C ASP A 365 -18.76 12.40 27.59
N ALA A 366 -17.59 11.85 27.90
CA ALA A 366 -17.41 10.95 29.03
C ALA A 366 -17.60 11.69 30.38
N HIS A 367 -17.07 12.91 30.50
CA HIS A 367 -17.32 13.76 31.67
C HIS A 367 -18.80 14.09 31.84
N TYR A 368 -19.51 14.38 30.75
CA TYR A 368 -20.95 14.62 30.79
C TYR A 368 -21.72 13.37 31.26
N ALA A 369 -21.38 12.19 30.73
CA ALA A 369 -22.00 10.93 31.15
C ALA A 369 -21.79 10.66 32.66
N ALA A 370 -20.57 10.87 33.16
CA ALA A 370 -20.25 10.70 34.57
C ALA A 370 -20.99 11.70 35.47
N ALA A 371 -21.09 12.97 35.05
CA ALA A 371 -21.83 14.00 35.79
C ALA A 371 -23.33 13.69 35.86
N TYR A 372 -23.92 13.24 34.75
CA TYR A 372 -25.32 12.84 34.68
C TYR A 372 -25.63 11.65 35.61
N ASP A 373 -24.77 10.62 35.62
CA ASP A 373 -24.93 9.48 36.52
C ASP A 373 -24.81 9.90 38.00
N MET A 374 -23.91 10.83 38.32
CA MET A 374 -23.76 11.38 39.66
C MET A 374 -25.00 12.17 40.11
N GLU A 375 -25.58 12.99 39.22
CA GLU A 375 -26.80 13.74 39.50
C GLU A 375 -27.99 12.81 39.77
N ASN A 376 -28.16 11.76 38.96
CA ASN A 376 -29.21 10.76 39.16
C ASN A 376 -29.02 9.96 40.46
N ALA A 377 -27.78 9.58 40.79
CA ALA A 377 -27.47 8.89 42.04
C ALA A 377 -27.74 9.77 43.29
N ILE A 378 -27.64 11.10 43.16
CA ILE A 378 -27.99 12.07 44.21
C ILE A 378 -29.52 12.28 44.26
N ALA A 379 -30.20 12.32 43.11
CA ALA A 379 -31.65 12.46 43.02
C ALA A 379 -32.37 11.29 43.71
N ASP A 380 -31.89 10.05 43.51
CA ASP A 380 -32.42 8.85 44.19
C ASP A 380 -32.16 8.83 45.71
N LYS A 381 -31.24 9.68 46.21
CA LYS A 381 -30.93 9.83 47.65
C LYS A 381 -31.62 11.01 48.34
N LYS A 382 -32.32 11.88 47.61
CA LYS A 382 -33.15 12.93 48.23
C LYS A 382 -34.44 12.28 48.76
N PRO A 383 -34.79 12.42 50.06
CA PRO A 383 -36.08 11.95 50.55
C PRO A 383 -37.17 12.63 49.72
N SER A 384 -38.14 11.84 49.25
CA SER A 384 -39.29 12.36 48.52
C SER A 384 -39.89 13.55 49.27
N VAL A 385 -40.19 14.63 48.56
CA VAL A 385 -40.90 15.80 49.14
C VAL A 385 -42.20 15.35 49.83
N LEU A 386 -42.83 14.25 49.37
CA LEU A 386 -43.99 13.64 50.03
C LEU A 386 -43.67 13.04 51.40
N ASP A 387 -42.50 12.44 51.60
CA ASP A 387 -42.13 11.82 52.88
C ASP A 387 -41.69 12.87 53.91
N GLN A 388 -41.05 13.95 53.46
CA GLN A 388 -40.78 15.14 54.31
C GLN A 388 -42.08 15.87 54.71
N LEU A 389 -43.11 15.84 53.85
CA LEU A 389 -44.44 16.39 54.18
C LEU A 389 -45.19 15.47 55.16
N LYS A 390 -45.08 14.14 55.05
CA LYS A 390 -45.70 13.20 56.00
C LYS A 390 -45.22 13.40 57.44
N GLU A 391 -43.93 13.66 57.66
CA GLU A 391 -43.41 13.94 59.02
C GLU A 391 -43.96 15.26 59.60
N LYS A 392 -44.17 16.29 58.76
CA LYS A 392 -44.78 17.56 59.18
C LYS A 392 -46.28 17.48 59.49
N PHE A 393 -47.00 16.52 58.91
CA PHE A 393 -48.46 16.38 59.06
C PHE A 393 -48.91 15.23 59.97
N THR A 394 -48.01 14.39 60.48
CA THR A 394 -48.35 13.26 61.39
C THR A 394 -47.93 13.48 62.86
N GLY A 395 -47.26 14.60 63.19
CA GLY A 395 -46.84 14.94 64.55
C GLY A 395 -47.77 15.87 65.33
N LYS A 396 -48.67 15.28 66.14
CA LYS A 396 -49.42 15.82 67.31
C LYS A 396 -50.72 16.63 67.10
N ASN A 397 -51.85 15.96 67.36
CA ASN A 397 -52.80 16.40 68.41
C ASN A 397 -53.64 15.22 68.95
N HIS A 398 -53.14 14.57 70.01
CA HIS A 398 -54.00 14.12 71.11
C HIS A 398 -53.72 15.06 72.28
N ARG A 399 -54.69 15.93 72.58
CA ARG A 399 -54.80 16.64 73.85
C ARG A 399 -55.89 15.94 74.64
N GLU A 400 -55.53 15.27 75.73
CA GLU A 400 -56.42 15.18 76.89
C GLU A 400 -55.70 15.77 78.10
N LYS A 401 -56.41 16.69 78.75
CA LYS A 401 -56.05 17.40 79.98
C LYS A 401 -55.98 16.43 81.16
N LYS A 402 -54.95 16.57 82.00
CA LYS A 402 -55.11 16.52 83.46
C LYS A 402 -54.26 17.65 84.06
N LEU A 403 -54.90 18.48 84.87
CA LEU A 403 -54.32 19.53 85.71
C LEU A 403 -54.44 19.04 87.16
N ASP A 404 -53.36 19.26 87.88
CA ASP A 404 -53.15 18.86 89.28
C ASP A 404 -54.06 19.60 90.26
N ASP A 405 -54.34 18.90 91.36
CA ASP A 405 -54.89 19.44 92.60
C ASP A 405 -53.90 20.40 93.28
N VAL A 406 -54.42 21.53 93.77
CA VAL A 406 -53.83 22.29 94.88
C VAL A 406 -54.97 22.87 95.75
N SER A 407 -55.35 22.16 96.82
CA SER A 407 -55.27 22.66 98.22
C SER A 407 -55.86 21.66 99.22
N LEU A 408 -55.01 21.29 100.19
CA LEU A 408 -55.15 20.44 101.39
C LEU A 408 -55.31 18.93 101.19
#